data_AF-A0A2E0LGZ2-F1
#
_entry.id   AF-A0A2E0LGZ2-F1
#
_cell.length_a   1.000
_cell.length_b   1.000
_cell.length_c   1.000
_cell.angle_alpha   90.00
_cell.angle_beta   90.00
_cell.angle_gamma   90.00
#
_symmetry.space_group_name_H-M   'P 1'
#
loop_
_entity.id
_entity.type
_entity.pdbx_description
1 polymer ?
#
loop_
_entity_poly.entity_id
_entity_poly.type
_entity_poly.pdbx_seq_one_letter_code
_entity_poly.pdbx_strand_id
1 'polypeptide(L)'
;MYKPHPDTYLASIAALGLPPEEVCMVAAHQAELAYAAGLGMQTAFVARPDEFGGPVKPRHPEPGVDYLAAAEVHAEGDWTFVAGSLIDLAEQVRCS
;
A
#
# COMPACT_ATOMS: atom_id res chain seq x y z
N MET A 1 -1.99 19.66 -3.11
CA MET A 1 -0.97 18.61 -2.93
C MET A 1 -1.58 17.29 -3.38
N TYR A 2 -0.78 16.43 -4.00
CA TYR A 2 -1.19 15.09 -4.39
C TYR A 2 -0.06 14.12 -4.06
N LYS A 3 -0.40 12.86 -3.85
CA LYS A 3 0.59 11.81 -3.61
C LYS A 3 1.52 11.65 -4.83
N PRO A 4 2.78 11.26 -4.67
CA PRO A 4 3.46 10.84 -3.44
C PRO A 4 4.10 12.01 -2.66
N HIS A 5 3.64 13.26 -2.83
CA HIS A 5 4.22 14.39 -2.10
C HIS A 5 4.12 14.17 -0.58
N PRO A 6 5.24 14.22 0.19
CA PRO A 6 5.28 13.89 1.62
C PRO A 6 4.23 14.61 2.47
N ASP A 7 4.03 15.90 2.19
CA ASP A 7 3.04 16.73 2.88
C ASP A 7 1.60 16.18 2.81
N THR A 8 1.27 15.36 1.79
CA THR A 8 -0.05 14.72 1.69
C THR A 8 -0.25 13.70 2.83
N TYR A 9 0.80 12.95 3.16
CA TYR A 9 0.79 11.97 4.25
C TYR A 9 0.88 12.68 5.61
N LEU A 10 1.80 13.64 5.74
CA LEU A 10 1.98 14.42 6.97
C LEU A 10 0.72 15.20 7.37
N ALA A 11 0.02 15.81 6.40
CA ALA A 11 -1.24 16.47 6.66
C ALA A 11 -2.33 15.49 7.13
N SER A 12 -2.35 14.27 6.57
CA SER A 12 -3.30 13.23 6.99
C SER A 12 -3.03 12.75 8.42
N ILE A 13 -1.76 12.49 8.75
CA ILE A 13 -1.34 12.13 10.11
C ILE A 13 -1.71 13.25 11.09
N ALA A 14 -1.36 14.50 10.76
CA ALA A 14 -1.66 15.66 11.60
C ALA A 14 -3.17 15.86 11.81
N ALA A 15 -4.00 15.62 10.78
CA ALA A 15 -5.45 15.73 10.88
C ALA A 15 -6.08 14.67 11.79
N LEU A 16 -5.50 13.46 11.85
CA LEU A 16 -5.94 12.40 12.75
C LEU A 16 -5.53 12.65 14.21
N GLY A 17 -4.49 13.47 14.44
CA GLY A 17 -4.00 13.77 15.79
C GLY A 17 -3.39 12.56 16.51
N LEU A 18 -2.96 11.55 15.76
CA LEU A 18 -2.35 10.32 16.25
C LEU A 18 -0.85 10.31 15.91
N PRO A 19 -0.02 9.61 16.71
CA PRO A 19 1.37 9.36 16.32
C PRO A 19 1.41 8.49 15.04
N PRO A 20 2.43 8.65 14.17
CA PRO A 20 2.49 7.94 12.89
C PRO A 20 2.31 6.42 13.01
N GLU A 21 2.89 5.80 14.03
CA GLU A 21 2.84 4.35 14.29
C GLU A 21 1.43 3.82 14.63
N GLU A 22 0.48 4.71 14.95
CA GLU A 22 -0.93 4.40 15.17
C GLU A 22 -1.80 4.71 13.93
N VAL A 23 -1.19 5.20 12.84
CA VAL A 23 -1.88 5.47 11.57
C VAL A 23 -1.49 4.42 10.54
N CYS A 24 -2.48 3.79 9.91
CA CYS A 24 -2.26 2.79 8.85
C CYS A 24 -2.57 3.37 7.46
N MET A 25 -1.60 3.29 6.54
CA MET A 25 -1.85 3.48 5.11
C MET A 25 -2.30 2.15 4.49
N VAL A 26 -3.48 2.13 3.89
CA VAL A 26 -4.01 0.99 3.14
C VAL A 26 -3.96 1.29 1.65
N ALA A 27 -3.24 0.49 0.87
CA ALA A 27 -3.08 0.73 -0.57
C ALA A 27 -2.90 -0.57 -1.38
N ALA A 28 -3.30 -0.52 -2.66
CA ALA A 28 -3.01 -1.55 -3.65
C ALA A 28 -1.69 -1.29 -4.40
N HIS A 29 -1.17 -0.07 -4.34
CA HIS A 29 0.11 0.30 -4.96
C HIS A 29 1.19 0.38 -3.90
N GLN A 30 2.31 -0.30 -4.09
CA GLN A 30 3.31 -0.47 -3.06
C GLN A 30 4.26 0.72 -2.92
N ALA A 31 4.40 1.56 -3.96
CA ALA A 31 5.10 2.83 -3.86
C ALA A 31 4.51 3.72 -2.74
N GLU A 32 3.18 3.77 -2.65
CA GLU A 32 2.46 4.49 -1.58
C GLU A 32 2.82 3.98 -0.19
N LEU A 33 2.93 2.66 -0.04
CA LEU A 33 3.28 2.02 1.22
C LEU A 33 4.73 2.29 1.59
N ALA A 34 5.65 2.31 0.62
CA ALA A 34 7.05 2.67 0.87
C ALA A 34 7.18 4.11 1.41
N TYR A 35 6.44 5.07 0.84
CA TYR A 35 6.42 6.45 1.34
C TYR A 35 5.81 6.54 2.75
N ALA A 36 4.69 5.87 2.99
CA ALA A 36 4.03 5.86 4.30
C ALA A 36 4.92 5.22 5.38
N ALA A 37 5.56 4.09 5.08
CA ALA A 37 6.52 3.43 5.97
C ALA A 37 7.71 4.33 6.30
N GLY A 38 8.21 5.09 5.32
CA GLY A 38 9.28 6.08 5.52
C GLY A 38 8.92 7.22 6.49
N LEU A 39 7.63 7.42 6.77
CA LEU A 39 7.11 8.38 7.75
C LEU A 39 6.72 7.74 9.08
N GLY A 40 6.98 6.44 9.27
CA GLY A 40 6.66 5.70 10.49
C GLY A 40 5.23 5.17 10.56
N MET A 41 4.46 5.25 9.47
CA MET A 41 3.10 4.70 9.42
C MET A 41 3.11 3.17 9.39
N GLN A 42 2.06 2.55 9.93
CA GLN A 42 1.73 1.17 9.58
C GLN A 42 1.32 1.09 8.11
N THR A 43 1.49 -0.09 7.50
CA THR A 43 1.22 -0.29 6.06
C THR A 43 0.41 -1.55 5.81
N ALA A 44 -0.64 -1.45 5.02
CA ALA A 44 -1.46 -2.57 4.60
C ALA A 44 -1.54 -2.63 3.07
N PHE A 45 -0.90 -3.65 2.50
CA PHE A 45 -1.04 -3.98 1.09
C PHE A 45 -2.31 -4.79 0.86
N VAL A 46 -3.20 -4.29 0.00
CA VAL A 46 -4.43 -4.99 -0.39
C VAL A 46 -4.42 -5.21 -1.89
N ALA A 47 -4.21 -6.45 -2.32
CA ALA A 47 -4.13 -6.79 -3.74
C ALA A 47 -5.47 -6.50 -4.46
N ARG A 48 -5.39 -5.88 -5.65
CA ARG A 48 -6.53 -5.60 -6.52
C ARG A 48 -6.27 -6.15 -7.93
N PRO A 49 -6.39 -7.49 -8.14
CA PRO A 49 -5.99 -8.12 -9.40
C PRO A 49 -6.72 -7.58 -10.64
N ASP A 50 -7.96 -7.10 -10.47
CA ASP A 50 -8.79 -6.58 -11.55
C ASP A 50 -8.72 -5.06 -11.72
N GLU A 51 -7.82 -4.36 -11.01
CA GLU A 51 -7.74 -2.89 -10.98
C GLU A 51 -7.71 -2.25 -12.38
N PHE A 52 -6.91 -2.84 -13.27
CA PHE A 52 -6.76 -2.36 -14.64
C PHE A 52 -7.56 -3.19 -15.67
N GLY A 53 -8.29 -4.22 -15.22
CA GLY A 53 -8.96 -5.18 -16.11
C GLY A 53 -8.00 -5.90 -17.07
N GLY A 54 -6.71 -5.94 -16.74
CA GLY A 54 -5.62 -6.31 -17.62
C GLY A 54 -4.60 -7.24 -16.95
N PRO A 55 -3.31 -7.19 -17.35
CA PRO A 55 -2.31 -8.09 -16.80
C PRO A 55 -2.01 -7.79 -15.33
N VAL A 56 -1.49 -8.79 -14.65
CA VAL A 56 -0.89 -8.67 -13.32
C VAL A 56 0.61 -8.50 -13.46
N LYS A 57 1.22 -7.64 -12.64
CA LYS A 57 2.67 -7.49 -12.57
C LYS A 57 3.29 -8.80 -12.04
N PRO A 58 4.17 -9.47 -12.80
CA PRO A 58 4.77 -10.73 -12.37
C PRO A 58 5.75 -10.49 -11.21
N ARG A 59 5.94 -11.49 -10.35
CA ARG A 59 6.90 -11.45 -9.22
C ARG A 59 8.33 -11.10 -9.66
N HIS A 60 8.70 -11.51 -10.88
CA HIS A 60 10.00 -11.23 -11.47
C HIS A 60 9.76 -10.47 -12.79
N PRO A 61 9.63 -9.12 -12.73
CA PRO A 61 9.40 -8.31 -13.92
C PRO A 61 10.59 -8.38 -14.88
N GLU A 62 10.27 -8.45 -16.18
CA GLU A 62 11.29 -8.45 -17.22
C GLU A 62 11.91 -7.05 -17.35
N PRO A 63 13.26 -6.92 -17.39
CA PRO A 63 13.90 -5.63 -17.58
C PRO A 63 13.45 -4.97 -18.88
N GLY A 64 13.04 -3.70 -18.80
CA GLY A 64 12.62 -2.91 -19.95
C GLY A 64 11.13 -3.06 -20.34
N VAL A 65 10.35 -3.88 -19.63
CA VAL A 65 8.90 -3.95 -19.79
C VAL A 65 8.22 -2.96 -18.84
N ASP A 66 7.25 -2.21 -19.36
CA ASP A 66 6.42 -1.30 -18.58
C ASP A 66 5.24 -2.05 -17.95
N TYR A 67 5.12 -1.97 -16.63
CA TYR A 67 4.05 -2.56 -15.84
C TYR A 67 3.15 -1.51 -15.18
N LEU A 68 3.19 -0.25 -15.61
CA LEU A 68 2.36 0.84 -15.07
C LEU A 68 0.86 0.56 -15.10
N ALA A 69 0.38 -0.21 -16.09
CA ALA A 69 -1.02 -0.62 -16.23
C ALA A 69 -1.28 -2.08 -15.81
N ALA A 70 -0.38 -2.66 -14.99
CA ALA A 70 -0.51 -4.01 -14.49
C ALA A 70 -0.78 -4.01 -12.98
N ALA A 71 -1.72 -4.83 -12.54
CA ALA A 71 -2.10 -4.89 -11.13
C ALA A 71 -0.95 -5.46 -10.28
N GLU A 72 -0.63 -4.79 -9.17
CA GLU A 72 0.31 -5.30 -8.18
C GLU A 72 -0.41 -6.31 -7.28
N VAL A 73 0.00 -7.57 -7.31
CA VAL A 73 -0.60 -8.64 -6.47
C VAL A 73 0.41 -9.36 -5.59
N HIS A 74 1.70 -9.09 -5.79
CA HIS A 74 2.78 -9.69 -5.02
C HIS A 74 3.39 -8.62 -4.12
N ALA A 75 3.40 -8.86 -2.82
CA ALA A 75 4.12 -7.99 -1.89
C ALA A 75 5.63 -7.98 -2.24
N GLU A 76 6.18 -6.78 -2.36
CA GLU A 76 7.57 -6.44 -2.68
C GLU A 76 8.29 -5.82 -1.48
N GLY A 77 7.56 -5.43 -0.42
CA GLY A 77 8.11 -4.88 0.82
C GLY A 77 7.57 -5.59 2.08
N ASP A 78 8.20 -5.30 3.21
CA ASP A 78 7.83 -5.83 4.53
C ASP A 78 6.68 -5.01 5.14
N TRP A 79 5.49 -5.12 4.55
CA TRP A 79 4.30 -4.39 5.01
C TRP A 79 3.76 -4.96 6.31
N THR A 80 3.20 -4.10 7.16
CA THR A 80 2.56 -4.51 8.43
C THR A 80 1.47 -5.55 8.19
N PHE A 81 0.67 -5.37 7.14
CA PHE A 81 -0.37 -6.30 6.70
C PHE A 81 -0.27 -6.56 5.20
N VAL A 82 -0.52 -7.82 4.81
CA VAL A 82 -0.68 -8.24 3.43
C VAL A 82 -2.01 -8.99 3.34
N ALA A 83 -2.96 -8.43 2.59
CA ALA A 83 -4.33 -8.93 2.55
C ALA A 83 -4.86 -9.05 1.11
N GLY A 84 -5.74 -10.03 0.89
CA GLY A 84 -6.45 -10.21 -0.39
C GLY A 84 -7.71 -9.34 -0.50
N SER A 85 -8.20 -8.77 0.61
CA SER A 85 -9.38 -7.91 0.62
C SER A 85 -9.42 -7.02 1.87
N LEU A 86 -10.36 -6.06 1.91
CA LEU A 86 -10.62 -5.29 3.13
C LEU A 86 -11.25 -6.12 4.25
N ILE A 87 -11.92 -7.23 3.92
CA ILE A 87 -12.49 -8.15 4.92
C ILE A 87 -11.36 -8.92 5.60
N ASP A 88 -10.46 -9.50 4.80
CA ASP A 88 -9.25 -10.18 5.26
C ASP A 88 -8.37 -9.24 6.11
N LEU A 89 -8.14 -8.00 5.64
CA LEU A 89 -7.44 -6.99 6.43
C LEU A 89 -8.13 -6.74 7.79
N ALA A 90 -9.45 -6.61 7.81
CA ALA A 90 -10.20 -6.40 9.04
C ALA A 90 -10.11 -7.59 10.01
N GLU A 91 -9.99 -8.82 9.50
CA GLU A 91 -9.77 -10.02 10.30
C GLU A 91 -8.35 -10.03 10.91
N GLN A 92 -7.34 -9.64 10.14
CA GLN A 92 -5.95 -9.54 10.61
C GLN A 92 -5.80 -8.50 11.73
N VAL A 93 -6.38 -7.29 11.54
CA VAL A 93 -6.31 -6.20 12.53
C VAL A 93 -7.03 -6.55 13.84
N ARG A 94 -8.03 -7.43 13.81
CA ARG A 94 -8.70 -7.90 15.04
C ARG A 94 -7.84 -8.85 15.88
N CYS A 95 -6.85 -9.48 15.25
CA CYS A 95 -6.01 -10.52 15.83
C CYS A 95 -4.59 -10.03 16.19
N SER A 96 -4.26 -8.77 15.88
CA SER A 96 -2.95 -8.14 16.11
C SER A 96 -2.77 -7.58 17.51
#